data_AF-A0A1Y4ARM5-F1
#
_entry.id   AF-A0A1Y4ARM5-F1
#
_cell.length_a   1.000
_cell.length_b   1.000
_cell.length_c   1.000
_cell.angle_alpha   90.00
_cell.angle_beta   90.00
_cell.angle_gamma   90.00
#
_symmetry.space_group_name_H-M   'P 1'
#
loop_
_entity.id
_entity.type
_entity.pdbx_description
1 polymer ?
#
loop_
_entity_poly.entity_id
_entity_poly.type
_entity_poly.pdbx_seq_one_letter_code
_entity_poly.pdbx_strand_id
1 'polypeptide(L)'
;MKKDLKKRYIRKIRHCFPIYGKEERKYLKELNTYLDEYMERNPEASEEEIIQEFGSPSNVAGEYLLGADEKYLLKRLQISHFIKLGISLFIILVLLYNIYISYLAYLDYKDALNYQISTEEISIETTKEE
;
A
#
# COMPACT_ATOMS: atom_id res chain seq x y z
N MET A 1 24.52 -7.58 9.48
CA MET A 1 24.94 -8.23 8.21
C MET A 1 24.15 -9.49 7.88
N LYS A 2 24.26 -10.61 8.63
CA LYS A 2 23.58 -11.88 8.29
C LYS A 2 22.04 -11.80 8.26
N LYS A 3 21.44 -11.15 9.27
CA LYS A 3 20.00 -10.85 9.30
C LYS A 3 19.55 -9.97 8.13
N ASP A 4 20.44 -9.13 7.61
CA ASP A 4 20.14 -8.20 6.53
C ASP A 4 20.18 -8.93 5.17
N LEU A 5 21.09 -9.89 5.00
CA LEU A 5 21.19 -10.72 3.80
C LEU A 5 19.93 -11.56 3.61
N LYS A 6 19.52 -12.33 4.62
CA LYS A 6 18.28 -13.10 4.61
C LYS A 6 17.05 -12.21 4.35
N LYS A 7 16.93 -11.09 5.07
CA LYS A 7 15.81 -10.16 4.88
C LYS A 7 15.78 -9.62 3.45
N ARG A 8 16.93 -9.30 2.85
CA ARG A 8 17.04 -8.87 1.45
C ARG A 8 16.57 -9.96 0.50
N TYR A 9 17.01 -11.20 0.68
CA TYR A 9 16.64 -12.33 -0.17
C TYR A 9 15.12 -12.60 -0.14
N ILE A 10 14.53 -12.78 1.03
CA ILE A 10 13.08 -12.99 1.18
C ILE A 10 12.27 -11.80 0.65
N ARG A 11 12.78 -10.57 0.85
CA ARG A 11 12.13 -9.37 0.32
C ARG A 11 12.15 -9.34 -1.21
N LYS A 12 13.24 -9.76 -1.86
CA LYS A 12 13.30 -9.89 -3.32
C LYS A 12 12.23 -10.86 -3.82
N ILE A 13 12.12 -12.05 -3.23
CA ILE A 13 11.09 -13.05 -3.61
C ILE A 13 9.68 -12.47 -3.44
N ARG A 14 9.44 -11.79 -2.31
CA ARG A 14 8.15 -11.15 -2.05
C ARG A 14 7.74 -10.15 -3.13
N HIS A 15 8.69 -9.39 -3.67
CA HIS A 15 8.43 -8.42 -4.73
C HIS A 15 8.14 -9.06 -6.09
N CYS A 16 8.56 -10.30 -6.31
CA CYS A 16 8.22 -11.06 -7.51
C CYS A 16 6.75 -11.53 -7.52
N PHE A 17 6.07 -11.55 -6.37
CA PHE A 17 4.67 -11.94 -6.31
C PHE A 17 3.73 -10.78 -6.68
N PRO A 18 2.76 -11.00 -7.57
CA PRO A 18 1.78 -9.96 -7.92
C PRO A 18 0.85 -9.62 -6.75
N ILE A 19 0.57 -10.59 -5.85
CA ILE A 19 -0.24 -10.38 -4.64
C ILE A 19 0.40 -11.10 -3.45
N TYR A 20 0.66 -10.38 -2.36
CA TYR A 20 1.16 -11.03 -1.13
C TYR A 20 0.01 -11.48 -0.23
N GLY A 21 -0.58 -12.64 -0.54
CA GLY A 21 -1.71 -13.24 0.13
C GLY A 21 -1.34 -14.18 1.30
N LYS A 22 -2.31 -14.99 1.73
CA LYS A 22 -2.16 -15.93 2.86
C LYS A 22 -1.22 -17.09 2.50
N GLU A 23 -1.38 -17.67 1.32
CA GLU A 23 -0.59 -18.82 0.87
C GLU A 23 0.88 -18.43 0.64
N GLU A 24 1.14 -17.28 0.03
CA GLU A 24 2.49 -16.76 -0.19
C GLU A 24 3.17 -16.40 1.13
N ARG A 25 2.41 -15.90 2.10
CA ARG A 25 2.92 -15.67 3.44
C ARG A 25 3.32 -16.98 4.11
N LYS A 26 2.53 -18.04 3.94
CA LYS A 26 2.83 -19.37 4.49
C LYS A 26 4.09 -19.94 3.82
N TYR A 27 4.12 -19.93 2.49
CA TYR A 27 5.27 -20.36 1.70
C TYR A 27 6.55 -19.60 2.08
N LEU A 28 6.54 -18.26 2.08
CA LEU A 28 7.71 -17.48 2.47
C LEU A 28 8.12 -17.72 3.92
N LYS A 29 7.18 -18.02 4.82
CA LYS A 29 7.51 -18.34 6.21
C LYS A 29 8.26 -19.67 6.30
N GLU A 30 7.80 -20.69 5.59
CA GLU A 30 8.47 -22.01 5.52
C GLU A 30 9.87 -21.88 4.89
N LEU A 31 9.97 -21.20 3.74
CA LEU A 31 11.26 -20.92 3.09
C LEU A 31 12.21 -20.16 4.02
N ASN A 32 11.69 -19.21 4.78
CA ASN A 32 12.47 -18.41 5.71
C ASN A 32 12.99 -19.22 6.91
N THR A 33 12.31 -20.30 7.30
CA THR A 33 12.79 -21.26 8.30
C THR A 33 13.92 -22.12 7.73
N TYR A 34 13.76 -22.66 6.52
CA TYR A 34 14.83 -23.44 5.87
C TYR A 34 16.09 -22.61 5.64
N LEU A 35 15.92 -21.33 5.29
CA LEU A 35 17.03 -20.40 5.15
C LEU A 35 17.74 -20.13 6.49
N ASP A 36 17.01 -20.09 7.62
CA ASP A 36 17.63 -19.98 8.96
C ASP A 36 18.48 -21.21 9.26
N GLU A 37 17.94 -22.41 9.07
CA GLU A 37 18.66 -23.66 9.32
C GLU A 37 19.91 -23.81 8.44
N TYR A 38 19.88 -23.27 7.22
CA TYR A 38 21.05 -23.25 6.34
C TYR A 38 22.11 -22.26 6.81
N MET A 39 21.72 -21.03 7.17
CA MET A 39 22.65 -20.00 7.63
C MET A 39 23.26 -20.32 9.00
N GLU A 40 22.56 -21.07 9.84
CA GLU A 40 23.11 -21.59 11.10
C GLU A 40 24.20 -22.65 10.85
N ARG A 41 24.01 -23.53 9.86
CA ARG A 41 25.01 -24.53 9.46
C ARG A 41 26.17 -23.94 8.68
N ASN A 42 25.92 -22.89 7.90
CA ASN A 42 26.90 -22.22 7.05
C ASN A 42 27.01 -20.74 7.45
N PRO A 43 27.71 -20.41 8.56
CA PRO A 43 27.73 -19.06 9.09
C PRO A 43 28.34 -18.05 8.11
N GLU A 44 29.32 -18.44 7.30
CA GLU A 44 30.00 -17.53 6.37
C GLU A 44 29.36 -17.52 4.97
N ALA A 45 28.12 -18.02 4.85
CA ALA A 45 27.44 -18.13 3.57
C ALA A 45 27.30 -16.77 2.85
N SER A 46 27.71 -16.74 1.58
CA SER A 46 27.59 -15.55 0.72
C SER A 46 26.19 -15.44 0.06
N GLU A 47 25.87 -14.29 -0.55
CA GLU A 47 24.61 -14.15 -1.32
C GLU A 47 24.56 -15.14 -2.50
N GLU A 48 25.71 -15.44 -3.10
CA GLU A 48 25.85 -16.35 -4.24
C GLU A 48 25.59 -17.80 -3.84
N GLU A 49 26.11 -18.23 -2.69
CA GLU A 49 25.88 -19.58 -2.14
C GLU A 49 24.42 -19.79 -1.77
N ILE A 50 23.75 -18.77 -1.21
CA ILE A 50 22.30 -18.81 -0.98
C ILE A 50 21.53 -18.96 -2.29
N ILE A 51 21.91 -18.22 -3.33
CA ILE A 51 21.27 -18.31 -4.66
C ILE A 51 21.54 -19.67 -5.30
N GLN A 52 22.71 -20.26 -5.07
CA GLN A 52 23.06 -21.57 -5.60
C GLN A 52 22.25 -22.69 -4.94
N GLU A 53 22.05 -22.61 -3.62
CA GLU A 53 21.32 -23.62 -2.85
C GLU A 53 19.79 -23.47 -3.00
N PHE A 54 19.27 -22.25 -2.86
CA PHE A 54 17.83 -21.99 -2.83
C PHE A 54 17.27 -21.53 -4.17
N GLY A 55 18.11 -21.15 -5.14
CA GLY A 55 17.72 -20.58 -6.42
C GLY A 55 17.71 -19.05 -6.43
N SER A 56 17.53 -18.47 -7.62
CA SER A 56 17.37 -17.02 -7.75
C SER A 56 15.98 -16.59 -7.25
N PRO A 57 15.82 -15.41 -6.64
CA PRO A 57 14.52 -14.98 -6.10
C PRO A 57 13.36 -15.03 -7.10
N SER A 58 13.65 -14.73 -8.38
CA SER A 58 12.67 -14.79 -9.47
C SER A 58 12.30 -16.22 -9.83
N ASN A 59 13.28 -17.12 -9.88
CA ASN A 59 13.02 -18.54 -10.19
C ASN A 59 12.22 -19.19 -9.07
N VAL A 60 12.59 -18.95 -7.81
CA VAL A 60 11.87 -19.48 -6.64
C VAL A 60 10.41 -19.03 -6.63
N ALA A 61 10.16 -17.74 -6.89
CA ALA A 61 8.80 -17.24 -7.02
C ALA A 61 8.06 -17.85 -8.23
N GLY A 62 8.76 -18.04 -9.35
CA GLY A 62 8.23 -18.65 -10.57
C GLY A 62 7.84 -20.11 -10.37
N GLU A 63 8.70 -20.92 -9.76
CA GLU A 63 8.46 -22.34 -9.45
C GLU A 63 7.28 -22.51 -8.49
N TYR A 64 7.19 -21.67 -7.45
CA TYR A 64 6.01 -21.64 -6.58
C TYR A 64 4.72 -21.37 -7.37
N LEU A 65 4.73 -20.41 -8.31
CA LEU A 65 3.56 -20.09 -9.11
C LEU A 65 3.23 -21.18 -10.14
N LEU A 66 4.22 -21.80 -10.75
CA LEU A 66 4.04 -22.92 -11.69
C LEU A 66 3.50 -24.17 -11.00
N GLY A 67 3.92 -24.42 -9.76
CA GLY A 67 3.40 -25.51 -8.93
C GLY A 67 2.04 -25.24 -8.29
N ALA A 68 1.48 -24.03 -8.43
CA ALA A 68 0.20 -23.67 -7.86
C ALA A 68 -0.98 -24.14 -8.74
N ASP A 69 -2.10 -24.50 -8.10
CA ASP A 69 -3.33 -24.94 -8.79
C ASP A 69 -3.83 -23.87 -9.78
N GLU A 70 -4.23 -24.31 -10.98
CA GLU A 70 -4.76 -23.46 -12.05
C GLU A 70 -5.94 -22.60 -11.55
N LYS A 71 -6.83 -23.17 -10.73
CA LYS A 71 -7.96 -22.44 -10.14
C LYS A 71 -7.49 -21.31 -9.22
N TYR A 72 -6.41 -21.53 -8.48
CA TYR A 72 -5.80 -20.54 -7.62
C TYR A 72 -5.17 -19.41 -8.45
N LEU A 73 -4.46 -19.74 -9.52
CA LEU A 73 -3.84 -18.76 -10.42
C LEU A 73 -4.87 -17.85 -11.10
N LEU A 74 -5.95 -18.43 -11.64
CA LEU A 74 -7.03 -17.68 -12.29
C LEU A 74 -7.73 -16.72 -11.32
N LYS A 75 -8.06 -17.21 -10.11
CA LYS A 75 -8.68 -16.38 -9.06
C LYS A 75 -7.77 -15.21 -8.69
N ARG A 76 -6.46 -15.44 -8.62
CA ARG A 76 -5.48 -14.41 -8.26
C ARG A 76 -5.31 -13.36 -9.36
N LEU A 77 -5.37 -13.77 -10.63
CA LEU A 77 -5.38 -12.84 -11.75
C LEU A 77 -6.56 -11.87 -11.65
N GLN A 78 -7.76 -12.38 -11.38
CA GLN A 78 -8.98 -11.58 -11.20
C GLN A 78 -8.87 -10.66 -9.98
N ILE A 79 -8.43 -11.19 -8.82
CA ILE A 79 -8.27 -10.39 -7.59
C ILE A 79 -7.30 -9.23 -7.80
N SER A 80 -6.22 -9.43 -8.57
CA SER A 80 -5.23 -8.37 -8.81
C SER A 80 -5.85 -7.16 -9.52
N HIS A 81 -6.83 -7.39 -10.38
CA HIS A 81 -7.58 -6.33 -11.05
C HIS A 81 -8.52 -5.60 -10.07
N PHE A 82 -9.29 -6.35 -9.27
CA PHE A 82 -10.20 -5.76 -8.28
C PHE A 82 -9.47 -4.94 -7.21
N ILE A 83 -8.30 -5.38 -6.74
CA ILE A 83 -7.51 -4.62 -5.77
C ILE A 83 -7.06 -3.28 -6.37
N LYS A 84 -6.54 -3.28 -7.60
CA LYS A 84 -6.12 -2.06 -8.29
C LYS A 84 -7.28 -1.09 -8.49
N LEU A 85 -8.44 -1.62 -8.89
CA LEU A 85 -9.66 -0.83 -9.05
C LEU A 85 -10.13 -0.22 -7.71
N GLY A 86 -10.13 -1.01 -6.64
CA GLY A 86 -10.50 -0.55 -5.29
C GLY A 86 -9.59 0.57 -4.77
N ILE A 87 -8.27 0.47 -4.98
CA ILE A 87 -7.31 1.52 -4.62
C ILE A 87 -7.59 2.80 -5.41
N SER A 88 -7.82 2.67 -6.73
CA SER A 88 -8.14 3.82 -7.58
C SER A 88 -9.41 4.53 -7.13
N LEU A 89 -10.48 3.78 -6.81
CA LEU A 89 -11.73 4.33 -6.30
C LEU A 89 -11.54 5.04 -4.95
N PHE A 90 -10.75 4.45 -4.05
CA PHE A 90 -10.47 5.05 -2.75
C PHE A 90 -9.76 6.40 -2.86
N ILE A 91 -8.78 6.52 -3.77
CA ILE A 91 -8.09 7.79 -4.04
C ILE A 91 -9.07 8.87 -4.51
N ILE A 92 -9.97 8.52 -5.44
CA ILE A 92 -11.01 9.43 -5.93
C ILE A 92 -11.92 9.90 -4.78
N LEU A 93 -12.30 8.97 -3.89
CA LEU A 93 -13.18 9.25 -2.76
C LEU A 93 -12.52 10.23 -1.76
N VAL A 94 -11.23 10.06 -1.49
CA VAL A 94 -10.45 10.99 -0.66
C VAL A 94 -10.37 12.37 -1.29
N LEU A 95 -10.15 12.46 -2.61
CA LEU A 95 -10.14 13.75 -3.32
C LEU A 95 -11.49 14.47 -3.22
N LEU A 96 -12.60 13.75 -3.46
CA LEU A 96 -13.95 14.30 -3.33
C LEU A 96 -14.24 14.78 -1.90
N TYR A 97 -13.81 14.02 -0.89
CA TYR A 97 -13.95 14.41 0.51
C TYR A 97 -13.20 15.71 0.83
N ASN A 98 -11.97 15.87 0.32
CA ASN A 98 -11.21 17.11 0.49
C ASN A 98 -11.91 18.29 -0.19
N ILE A 99 -12.41 18.11 -1.42
CA ILE A 99 -13.17 19.13 -2.14
C ILE A 99 -14.42 19.53 -1.36
N TYR A 100 -15.13 18.56 -0.78
CA TYR A 100 -16.32 18.81 0.04
C TYR A 100 -16.00 19.65 1.29
N ILE A 101 -14.94 19.31 2.02
CA ILE A 101 -14.50 20.11 3.18
C ILE A 101 -14.12 21.53 2.74
N SER A 102 -13.35 21.66 1.67
CA SER A 102 -12.98 22.99 1.14
C SER A 102 -14.19 23.81 0.72
N TYR A 103 -15.21 23.17 0.15
CA TYR A 103 -16.47 23.83 -0.21
C TYR A 103 -17.25 24.32 1.02
N LEU A 104 -17.33 23.51 2.09
CA LEU A 104 -17.94 23.95 3.34
C LEU A 104 -17.20 25.14 3.96
N ALA A 105 -15.88 25.10 4.00
CA ALA A 105 -15.08 26.22 4.51
C ALA A 105 -15.27 27.51 3.69
N TYR A 106 -15.48 27.39 2.37
CA TYR A 106 -15.81 28.52 1.50
C TYR A 106 -17.20 29.11 1.79
N LEU A 107 -18.19 28.27 2.08
CA LEU A 107 -19.52 28.73 2.49
C LEU A 107 -19.46 29.48 3.81
N ASP A 108 -18.80 28.92 4.82
CA ASP A 108 -18.62 29.58 6.13
C ASP A 108 -17.94 30.95 5.98
N TYR A 109 -16.92 31.05 5.12
CA TYR A 109 -16.25 32.32 4.81
C TYR A 109 -17.22 33.34 4.19
N LYS A 110 -18.06 32.90 3.25
CA LYS A 110 -19.02 33.78 2.59
C LYS A 110 -20.12 34.26 3.54
N ASP A 111 -20.59 33.39 4.43
CA ASP A 111 -21.60 33.73 5.42
C ASP A 111 -21.07 34.75 6.43
N ALA A 112 -19.82 34.57 6.87
CA ALA A 112 -19.15 35.56 7.74
C ALA A 112 -18.99 36.93 7.06
N LEU A 113 -18.64 36.95 5.77
CA LEU A 113 -18.53 38.19 4.99
C LEU A 113 -19.88 38.93 4.90
N ASN A 114 -20.95 38.20 4.57
CA ASN A 114 -22.29 38.78 4.46
C ASN A 114 -22.79 39.32 5.81
N TYR A 115 -22.49 38.61 6.91
CA TYR A 115 -22.81 39.08 8.26
C TYR A 115 -22.10 40.40 8.60
N GLN A 116 -20.82 40.53 8.24
CA GLN A 116 -20.08 41.76 8.47
C GLN A 116 -20.67 42.93 7.67
N ILE A 117 -20.94 42.74 6.38
CA ILE A 117 -21.54 43.77 5.50
C ILE A 117 -22.87 44.27 6.08
N SER A 118 -23.76 43.35 6.49
CA SER A 118 -25.05 43.72 7.09
C SER A 118 -24.92 44.54 8.38
N THR A 119 -23.94 44.23 9.22
CA THR A 119 -23.70 44.96 10.48
C THR A 119 -23.21 46.39 10.23
N GLU A 120 -22.33 46.55 9.23
CA GLU A 120 -21.82 47.87 8.81
C GLU A 120 -22.94 48.74 8.21
N GLU A 121 -23.82 48.19 7.36
CA GLU A 121 -24.97 48.91 6.79
C GLU A 121 -25.91 49.45 7.86
N ILE A 122 -26.30 48.61 8.83
CA ILE A 122 -27.20 49.00 9.93
C ILE A 122 -26.60 50.15 10.75
N SER A 123 -25.30 50.09 11.03
CA SER A 123 -24.61 51.12 11.83
C SER A 123 -24.57 52.48 11.11
N ILE A 124 -24.40 52.48 9.79
CA ILE A 124 -24.39 53.70 8.96
C ILE A 124 -25.79 54.32 8.89
N GLU A 125 -26.84 53.51 8.76
CA GLU A 125 -28.23 54.00 8.77
C GLU A 125 -28.59 54.65 10.11
N THR A 126 -28.28 54.00 11.23
CA THR A 126 -28.56 54.57 12.57
C THR A 126 -27.84 55.90 12.82
N THR A 127 -26.62 56.06 12.29
CA THR A 127 -25.85 57.32 12.46
C THR A 127 -26.39 58.47 11.60
N LYS A 128 -27.17 58.18 10.54
CA LYS A 128 -27.79 59.20 9.69
C LYS A 128 -29.15 59.68 10.22
N GLU A 129 -29.78 58.91 11.11
CA GLU A 129 -31.08 59.25 11.69
C GLU A 129 -30.97 60.08 12.99
N GLU A 130 -29.77 60.17 13.59
CA GLU A 130 -29.43 61.08 14.70
C GLU A 130 -28.97 62.46 14.21
#